data_AF-X5QVH2-F1
#
_entry.id   AF-X5QVH2-F1
#
_cell.length_a   1.000
_cell.length_b   1.000
_cell.length_c   1.000
_cell.angle_alpha   90.00
_cell.angle_beta   90.00
_cell.angle_gamma   90.00
#
_symmetry.space_group_name_H-M   'P 1'
#
loop_
_entity.id
_entity.type
_entity.pdbx_description
1 polymer ?
#
loop_
_entity_poly.entity_id
_entity_poly.type
_entity_poly.pdbx_seq_one_letter_code
_entity_poly.pdbx_strand_id
1 'polypeptide(L)'
;MTSVPGKRHTQKERRHRLLVVGGYGIFGGRIVQLLESEPRLILLVAGRSLAKAEAWCKTRTGAAPPLVPTRFDRNGDVAQGRPVRSRLSPAAPRRRRSR
;
A
#
# COMPACT_ATOMS: atom_id res chain seq x y z
N MET A 1 -9.00 -23.68 -33.55
CA MET A 1 -8.21 -22.43 -33.48
C MET A 1 -7.94 -22.12 -32.02
N THR A 2 -6.69 -22.29 -31.63
CA THR A 2 -6.21 -22.39 -30.25
C THR A 2 -6.07 -21.01 -29.60
N SER A 3 -6.93 -20.72 -28.63
CA SER A 3 -6.78 -19.57 -27.75
C SER A 3 -5.63 -19.84 -26.77
N VAL A 4 -4.61 -18.98 -26.84
CA VAL A 4 -3.39 -19.01 -26.04
C VAL A 4 -3.75 -18.89 -24.55
N PRO A 5 -3.29 -19.80 -23.66
CA PRO A 5 -3.53 -19.65 -22.24
C PRO A 5 -2.65 -18.52 -21.71
N GLY A 6 -3.25 -17.33 -21.56
CA GLY A 6 -2.65 -16.19 -20.89
C GLY A 6 -2.14 -16.60 -19.52
N LYS A 7 -0.87 -16.31 -19.25
CA LYS A 7 -0.11 -16.72 -18.06
C LYS A 7 -0.92 -16.41 -16.80
N ARG A 8 -1.57 -17.44 -16.24
CA ARG A 8 -2.10 -17.40 -14.88
C ARG A 8 -0.90 -17.24 -13.98
N HIS A 9 -0.66 -16.02 -13.52
CA HIS A 9 0.27 -15.77 -12.44
C HIS A 9 -0.26 -16.55 -11.23
N THR A 10 0.31 -17.71 -10.98
CA THR A 10 0.16 -18.50 -9.75
C THR A 10 0.85 -17.74 -8.61
N GLN A 11 0.36 -16.53 -8.31
CA GLN A 11 0.76 -15.81 -7.13
C GLN A 11 0.01 -16.47 -5.98
N LYS A 12 0.72 -17.34 -5.26
CA LYS A 12 0.48 -17.65 -3.84
C LYS A 12 -0.23 -16.45 -3.21
N GLU A 13 -1.41 -16.61 -2.62
CA GLU A 13 -2.29 -15.52 -2.17
C GLU A 13 -1.52 -14.43 -1.39
N ARG A 14 -0.96 -13.46 -2.11
CA ARG A 14 -0.03 -12.49 -1.54
C ARG A 14 -0.89 -11.39 -1.00
N ARG A 15 -1.12 -11.42 0.32
CA ARG A 15 -1.70 -10.28 1.00
C ARG A 15 -0.72 -9.11 0.93
N HIS A 16 -1.19 -7.97 0.42
CA HIS A 16 -0.38 -6.77 0.31
C HIS A 16 -0.67 -5.86 1.49
N ARG A 17 0.39 -5.31 2.09
CA ARG A 17 0.27 -4.33 3.17
C ARG A 17 0.35 -2.94 2.56
N LEU A 18 -0.67 -2.12 2.78
CA LEU A 18 -0.74 -0.76 2.28
C LEU A 18 -0.78 0.22 3.45
N LEU A 19 0.20 1.11 3.52
CA LEU A 19 0.25 2.19 4.49
C LEU A 19 -0.38 3.45 3.91
N VAL A 20 -1.45 3.93 4.55
CA VAL A 20 -2.12 5.18 4.16
C VAL A 20 -1.78 6.27 5.19
N VAL A 21 -0.83 7.12 4.83
CA VAL A 21 -0.43 8.27 5.66
C VAL A 21 -1.51 9.35 5.62
N GLY A 22 -1.99 9.77 6.78
CA GLY A 22 -3.21 10.59 6.88
C GLY A 22 -4.49 9.78 6.68
N GLY A 23 -4.46 8.46 6.93
CA GLY A 23 -5.54 7.52 6.63
C GLY A 23 -6.85 7.76 7.38
N TYR A 24 -6.84 8.51 8.48
CA TYR A 24 -8.05 8.93 9.22
C TYR A 24 -8.45 10.39 8.94
N GLY A 25 -7.80 11.06 7.98
CA GLY A 25 -8.18 12.40 7.51
C GLY A 25 -9.30 12.36 6.47
N ILE A 26 -9.73 13.53 5.97
CA ILE A 26 -10.83 13.63 4.98
C ILE A 26 -10.53 12.84 3.70
N PHE A 27 -9.34 13.03 3.12
CA PHE A 27 -8.96 12.37 1.89
C PHE A 27 -8.50 10.92 2.13
N GLY A 28 -7.58 10.71 3.07
CA GLY A 28 -7.06 9.37 3.36
C GLY A 28 -8.14 8.40 3.83
N GLY A 29 -9.12 8.88 4.61
CA GLY A 29 -10.26 8.08 5.06
C GLY A 29 -11.12 7.59 3.89
N ARG A 30 -11.32 8.43 2.86
CA ARG A 30 -12.04 8.02 1.64
C ARG A 30 -11.28 6.95 0.86
N ILE A 31 -9.95 7.02 0.79
CA ILE A 31 -9.14 5.95 0.17
C ILE A 31 -9.32 4.64 0.94
N VAL A 32 -9.25 4.68 2.27
CA VAL A 32 -9.44 3.49 3.10
C VAL A 32 -10.85 2.92 2.89
N GLN A 33 -11.88 3.76 2.82
CA GLN A 33 -13.26 3.34 2.50
C GLN A 33 -13.37 2.66 1.13
N LEU A 34 -12.75 3.23 0.09
CA LEU A 34 -12.77 2.64 -1.25
C LEU A 34 -12.07 1.27 -1.31
N LEU A 35 -11.07 1.05 -0.44
CA LEU A 35 -10.30 -0.18 -0.38
C LEU A 35 -10.84 -1.17 0.67
N GLU A 36 -11.86 -0.81 1.45
CA GLU A 36 -12.39 -1.63 2.54
C GLU A 36 -13.15 -2.88 2.06
N SER A 37 -13.36 -3.04 0.76
CA SER A 37 -13.97 -4.22 0.14
C SER A 37 -12.96 -5.24 -0.41
N GLU A 38 -11.66 -4.93 -0.40
CA GLU A 38 -10.63 -5.80 -1.00
C GLU A 38 -9.96 -6.70 0.06
N PRO A 39 -10.32 -7.99 0.14
CA PRO A 39 -9.84 -8.90 1.20
C PRO A 39 -8.35 -9.26 1.07
N ARG A 40 -7.72 -9.01 -0.09
CA ARG A 40 -6.30 -9.28 -0.31
C ARG A 40 -5.39 -8.20 0.31
N LEU A 41 -5.96 -7.14 0.88
CA LEU A 41 -5.21 -6.06 1.50
C LEU A 41 -5.15 -6.19 3.02
N ILE A 42 -4.11 -5.57 3.58
CA ILE A 42 -4.02 -5.20 4.99
C ILE A 42 -3.78 -3.70 4.98
N LEU A 43 -4.73 -2.93 5.51
CA LEU A 43 -4.69 -1.47 5.47
C LEU A 43 -4.14 -0.95 6.80
N LEU A 44 -2.96 -0.32 6.74
CA LEU A 44 -2.39 0.40 7.87
C LEU A 44 -2.89 1.85 7.82
N VAL A 45 -3.82 2.19 8.70
CA VAL A 45 -4.43 3.52 8.79
C VAL A 45 -3.52 4.39 9.65
N ALA A 46 -2.71 5.22 9.00
CA ALA A 46 -1.59 5.88 9.63
C ALA A 46 -1.76 7.40 9.81
N GLY A 47 -1.21 7.93 10.89
CA GLY A 47 -1.02 9.37 11.08
C GLY A 47 -0.33 9.71 12.39
N ARG A 48 -0.19 11.00 12.70
CA ARG A 48 0.56 11.48 13.87
C ARG A 48 -0.02 11.03 15.21
N SER A 49 -1.32 10.77 15.29
CA SER A 49 -2.02 10.39 16.52
C SER A 49 -2.59 8.98 16.39
N LEU A 50 -2.04 8.04 17.18
CA LEU A 50 -2.52 6.67 17.25
C LEU A 50 -3.98 6.62 17.73
N ALA A 51 -4.33 7.37 18.77
CA ALA A 51 -5.68 7.41 19.33
C ALA A 51 -6.74 7.82 18.28
N LYS A 52 -6.41 8.77 17.39
CA LYS A 52 -7.31 9.16 16.28
C LYS A 52 -7.45 8.04 15.25
N ALA A 53 -6.37 7.33 14.94
CA ALA A 53 -6.41 6.18 14.04
C ALA A 53 -7.27 5.04 14.64
N GLU A 54 -7.09 4.72 15.91
CA GLU A 54 -7.88 3.71 16.62
C GLU A 54 -9.36 4.05 16.66
N ALA A 55 -9.69 5.30 17.05
CA ALA A 55 -11.06 5.78 17.06
C ALA A 55 -11.71 5.66 15.68
N TRP A 56 -10.99 6.06 14.62
CA TRP A 56 -11.48 5.95 13.25
C TRP A 56 -11.70 4.50 12.83
N CYS A 57 -10.74 3.60 13.08
CA CYS A 57 -10.87 2.17 12.79
C CYS A 57 -12.05 1.52 13.52
N LYS A 58 -12.32 1.90 14.78
CA LYS A 58 -13.50 1.42 15.54
C LYS A 58 -14.83 1.79 14.91
N THR A 59 -14.89 2.88 14.13
CA THR A 59 -16.11 3.23 13.38
C THR A 59 -16.37 2.33 12.17
N ARG A 60 -15.42 1.44 11.83
CA ARG A 60 -15.43 0.61 10.60
C ARG A 60 -15.49 -0.87 10.92
N THR A 61 -16.63 -1.33 11.41
CA THR A 61 -16.85 -2.72 11.86
C THR A 61 -17.09 -3.74 10.74
N GLY A 62 -17.11 -3.33 9.47
CA GLY A 62 -17.43 -4.19 8.31
C GLY A 62 -16.37 -4.25 7.21
N ALA A 63 -15.16 -3.73 7.44
CA ALA A 63 -14.10 -3.77 6.45
C ALA A 63 -13.65 -5.22 6.18
N ALA A 64 -13.61 -5.62 4.91
CA ALA A 64 -13.09 -6.91 4.46
C ALA A 64 -11.58 -7.08 4.74
N PRO A 65 -10.70 -6.08 4.51
CA PRO A 65 -9.32 -6.16 4.94
C PRO A 65 -9.18 -5.82 6.43
N PRO A 66 -8.21 -6.42 7.15
CA PRO A 66 -7.83 -5.97 8.48
C PRO A 66 -7.38 -4.50 8.45
N LEU A 67 -8.01 -3.67 9.28
CA LEU A 67 -7.59 -2.29 9.52
C LEU A 67 -6.64 -2.25 10.72
N VAL A 68 -5.42 -1.78 10.51
CA VAL A 68 -4.38 -1.69 11.55
C VAL A 68 -4.11 -0.22 11.85
N PRO A 69 -4.58 0.33 12.99
CA PRO A 69 -4.26 1.70 13.39
C PRO A 69 -2.76 1.81 13.64
N THR A 70 -2.11 2.81 13.04
CA THR A 70 -0.65 2.94 13.05
C THR A 70 -0.25 4.39 13.35
N ARG A 71 0.70 4.60 14.26
CA ARG A 71 1.35 5.92 14.41
C ARG A 71 2.42 6.04 13.33
N PHE A 72 2.31 7.07 12.51
CA PHE A 72 3.33 7.41 11.53
C PHE A 72 3.32 8.92 11.29
N ASP A 73 4.46 9.54 11.51
CA ASP A 73 4.76 10.90 11.15
C ASP A 73 5.78 10.94 10.02
N ARG A 74 5.39 11.52 8.88
CA ARG A 74 6.28 11.63 7.72
C ARG A 74 7.57 12.37 8.07
N ASN A 75 7.50 13.41 8.90
CA ASN A 75 8.64 14.27 9.17
C ASN A 75 9.60 13.63 10.18
N GLY A 76 9.08 12.97 11.22
CA GLY A 76 9.89 12.26 12.21
C GLY A 76 10.38 10.88 11.77
N ASP A 77 9.52 10.06 11.16
CA ASP A 77 9.81 8.63 10.94
C ASP A 77 10.56 8.35 9.64
N VAL A 78 10.34 9.15 8.58
CA VAL A 78 11.02 8.95 7.29
C VAL A 78 12.52 9.27 7.39
N ALA A 79 12.90 10.25 8.21
CA ALA A 79 14.29 10.60 8.44
C ALA A 79 15.08 9.51 9.17
N GLN A 80 14.41 8.67 9.96
CA GLN A 80 15.01 7.51 10.64
C GLN A 80 14.96 6.22 9.81
N GLY A 81 14.14 6.19 8.76
CA GLY A 81 14.01 5.06 7.87
C GLY A 81 15.27 4.86 7.03
N ARG A 82 15.78 3.61 6.97
CA ARG A 82 16.86 3.27 6.05
C ARG A 82 16.37 3.50 4.60
N PRO A 83 17.07 4.30 3.76
CA PRO A 83 16.65 4.54 2.40
C PRO A 83 16.52 3.20 1.65
N VAL A 84 15.31 2.92 1.16
CA VAL A 84 15.05 1.73 0.35
C VAL A 84 15.73 1.96 -1.00
N ARG A 85 16.79 1.21 -1.30
CA ARG A 85 17.31 1.13 -2.68
C ARG A 85 16.17 0.65 -3.56
N SER A 86 15.63 1.54 -4.39
CA SER A 86 14.60 1.15 -5.35
C SER A 86 15.21 0.09 -6.27
N ARG A 87 14.53 -1.05 -6.44
CA ARG A 87 14.86 -2.04 -7.49
C ARG A 87 14.40 -1.57 -8.87
N LEU A 88 14.24 -0.26 -9.06
CA LEU A 88 14.13 0.30 -10.40
C LEU A 88 15.54 0.22 -10.97
N SER A 89 15.81 -0.88 -11.68
CA SER A 89 17.03 -1.06 -12.46
C SER A 89 17.32 0.24 -13.22
N PRO A 90 18.56 0.75 -13.23
CA PRO A 90 18.90 1.75 -14.22
C PRO A 90 18.58 1.14 -15.58
N ALA A 91 17.81 1.86 -16.40
CA ALA A 91 17.51 1.45 -17.76
C ALA A 91 18.84 1.10 -18.44
N ALA A 92 18.94 -0.11 -18.98
CA ALA A 92 20.12 -0.57 -19.69
C ALA A 92 20.50 0.46 -20.77
N PRO A 93 21.78 0.83 -20.92
CA PRO A 93 22.19 1.81 -21.92
C PRO A 93 21.78 1.29 -23.30
N ARG A 94 20.95 2.06 -24.00
CA ARG A 94 20.58 1.77 -25.40
C ARG A 94 21.87 1.75 -26.21
N ARG A 95 22.31 0.55 -26.59
CA ARG A 95 23.47 0.33 -27.46
C ARG A 95 23.25 1.14 -28.74
N ARG A 96 24.02 2.22 -28.91
CA ARG A 96 24.03 3.04 -30.13
C ARG A 96 24.51 2.11 -31.26
N ARG A 97 23.61 1.68 -32.15
CA ARG A 97 24.00 0.97 -33.37
C ARG A 97 24.87 1.95 -34.18
N SER A 98 26.16 1.65 -34.29
CA SER A 98 27.05 2.30 -35.25
C SER A 98 26.58 1.93 -36.66
N ARG A 99 26.48 2.95 -37.52
CA ARG A 99 26.47 2.78 -38.97
C ARG A 99 27.87 2.39 -39.44
#